data_AF-A0A933I622-F1
#
_entry.id   AF-A0A933I622-F1
#
_cell.length_a   1.000
_cell.length_b   1.000
_cell.length_c   1.000
_cell.angle_alpha   90.00
_cell.angle_beta   90.00
_cell.angle_gamma   90.00
#
_symmetry.space_group_name_H-M   'P 1'
#
loop_
_entity.id
_entity.type
_entity.pdbx_description
1 polymer ?
#
loop_
_entity_poly.entity_id
_entity_poly.type
_entity_poly.pdbx_seq_one_letter_code
_entity_poly.pdbx_strand_id
1 'polypeptide(L)' 'IDFHELRNIVNEALSVLEHTNLNNTFPFTEINPSSENIAKWTYESIKKKLNNDYVKLSAVTVWEAETASATYFE' A
#
# COMPACT_ATOMS: atom_id res chain seq x y z
N ILE A 1 -5.33 -11.46 -13.69
CA ILE A 1 -3.96 -11.34 -13.15
C ILE A 1 -3.65 -12.60 -12.36
N ASP A 2 -2.41 -13.08 -12.43
CA ASP A 2 -1.96 -14.21 -11.63
C ASP A 2 -1.66 -13.81 -10.16
N PHE A 3 -1.87 -14.71 -9.20
CA PHE A 3 -1.65 -14.39 -7.79
C PHE A 3 -0.18 -14.21 -7.42
N HIS A 4 0.75 -14.90 -8.09
CA HIS A 4 2.19 -14.67 -7.89
C HIS A 4 2.61 -13.31 -8.43
N GLU A 5 2.09 -12.92 -9.59
CA GLU A 5 2.32 -11.59 -10.16
C GLU A 5 1.83 -10.49 -9.21
N LEU A 6 0.59 -10.60 -8.72
CA LEU A 6 0.04 -9.65 -7.75
C LEU A 6 0.88 -9.58 -6.48
N ARG A 7 1.29 -10.73 -5.93
CA ARG A 7 2.14 -10.79 -4.73
C ARG A 7 3.49 -10.10 -4.94
N ASN A 8 4.10 -10.28 -6.12
CA ASN A 8 5.36 -9.62 -6.45
C ASN A 8 5.21 -8.10 -6.49
N ILE A 9 4.15 -7.59 -7.14
CA ILE A 9 3.86 -6.16 -7.20
C ILE A 9 3.69 -5.57 -5.79
N VAL A 10 2.92 -6.26 -4.93
CA VAL A 10 2.68 -5.82 -3.55
C VAL A 10 3.97 -5.84 -2.73
N ASN A 11 4.74 -6.93 -2.78
CA ASN A 11 6.01 -7.03 -2.06
C ASN A 11 7.00 -5.94 -2.48
N GLU A 12 7.09 -5.67 -3.79
CA GLU A 12 7.98 -4.62 -4.28
C GLU A 12 7.54 -3.24 -3.78
N ALA A 13 6.23 -2.96 -3.77
CA ALA A 13 5.70 -1.72 -3.21
C ALA A 13 5.95 -1.58 -1.70
N LEU A 14 5.85 -2.67 -0.94
CA LEU A 14 6.04 -2.65 0.51
C LEU A 14 7.50 -2.74 0.96
N SER A 15 8.41 -3.14 0.08
CA SER A 15 9.83 -3.35 0.40
C SER A 15 10.52 -2.14 1.06
N VAL A 16 10.08 -0.92 0.76
CA VAL A 16 10.62 0.32 1.35
C VAL A 16 10.14 0.59 2.78
N LEU A 17 9.03 -0.04 3.18
CA LEU A 17 8.43 0.07 4.52
C LEU A 17 8.78 -1.12 5.42
N GLU A 18 9.26 -2.22 4.82
CA GLU A 18 9.55 -3.45 5.54
C GLU A 18 10.76 -3.28 6.47
N HIS A 19 10.60 -3.60 7.76
CA HIS A 19 11.65 -3.48 8.78
C HIS A 19 12.27 -2.07 8.90
N THR A 20 11.54 -1.01 8.51
CA THR A 20 11.99 0.38 8.66
C THR A 20 11.20 1.13 9.73
N ASN A 21 11.78 2.21 10.26
CA ASN A 21 11.02 3.17 11.07
C ASN A 21 10.29 4.12 10.13
N LEU A 22 8.96 4.02 10.07
CA LEU A 22 8.13 4.83 9.19
C LEU A 22 8.36 6.33 9.39
N ASN A 23 8.55 6.80 10.64
CA ASN A 23 8.79 8.22 10.91
C ASN A 23 10.07 8.77 10.25
N ASN A 24 11.01 7.89 9.88
CA ASN A 24 12.25 8.24 9.20
C ASN A 24 12.24 7.87 7.70
N THR A 25 11.11 7.39 7.18
CA THR A 25 10.99 6.87 5.81
C THR A 25 10.10 7.77 4.99
N PHE A 26 10.60 8.32 3.88
CA PHE A 26 9.78 9.13 2.97
C PHE A 26 8.65 8.26 2.36
N PRO A 27 7.39 8.75 2.25
CA PRO A 27 6.92 10.12 2.53
C PRO A 27 6.48 10.38 3.98
N PHE A 28 6.55 9.38 4.87
CA PHE A 28 6.09 9.47 6.26
C PHE A 28 6.98 10.33 7.17
N THR A 29 8.04 10.92 6.62
CA THR A 29 8.78 12.04 7.22
C THR A 29 8.00 13.36 7.16
N GLU A 30 7.08 13.50 6.20
CA GLU A 30 6.27 14.71 5.97
C GLU A 30 4.79 14.50 6.29
N ILE A 31 4.30 13.27 6.16
CA ILE A 31 2.93 12.89 6.51
C ILE A 31 2.93 11.94 7.70
N ASN A 32 1.91 12.03 8.55
CA ASN A 32 1.78 11.10 9.68
C ASN A 32 1.64 9.65 9.15
N PRO A 33 2.43 8.68 9.66
CA PRO A 33 2.30 7.26 9.29
C PRO A 33 1.08 6.58 9.91
N SER A 34 -0.10 7.16 9.74
CA SER A 34 -1.36 6.54 10.15
C SER A 34 -1.79 5.46 9.16
N SER A 35 -2.62 4.52 9.60
CA SER A 35 -3.15 3.45 8.76
C SER A 35 -3.83 3.97 7.48
N GLU A 36 -4.53 5.10 7.56
CA GLU A 36 -5.18 5.75 6.41
C GLU A 36 -4.17 6.26 5.38
N ASN A 37 -3.10 6.91 5.84
CA ASN A 37 -2.04 7.43 4.96
C ASN A 37 -1.22 6.30 4.36
N ILE A 38 -0.96 5.23 5.12
CA ILE A 38 -0.31 4.03 4.62
C ILE A 38 -1.20 3.36 3.57
N ALA A 39 -2.50 3.18 3.83
CA ALA A 39 -3.43 2.59 2.86
C ALA A 39 -3.48 3.37 1.55
N LYS A 40 -3.54 4.71 1.61
CA LYS A 40 -3.50 5.58 0.44
C LYS A 40 -2.16 5.46 -0.30
N TRP A 41 -1.04 5.52 0.40
CA TRP A 41 0.29 5.42 -0.22
C TRP A 41 0.51 4.06 -0.89
N THR A 42 0.09 2.97 -0.23
CA THR A 42 0.15 1.62 -0.78
C THR A 42 -0.76 1.48 -1.99
N TYR A 43 -1.98 2.03 -1.96
CA TYR A 43 -2.88 2.06 -3.12
C TYR A 43 -2.24 2.75 -4.31
N GLU A 44 -1.74 3.97 -4.15
CA GLU A 44 -1.10 4.72 -5.23
C GLU A 44 0.16 4.01 -5.77
N SER A 45 0.91 3.36 -4.91
CA SER A 45 2.12 2.60 -5.30
C SER A 45 1.78 1.36 -6.11
N ILE A 46 0.75 0.59 -5.70
CA ILE A 46 0.28 -0.60 -6.43
C ILE A 46 -0.44 -0.20 -7.72
N LYS A 47 -1.31 0.81 -7.68
CA LYS A 47 -2.09 1.34 -8.82
C LYS A 47 -1.20 1.61 -10.03
N LYS A 48 -0.03 2.23 -9.83
CA LYS A 48 0.94 2.54 -10.90
C LYS A 48 1.47 1.31 -11.64
N LYS A 49 1.50 0.15 -10.99
CA LYS A 49 2.04 -1.10 -11.55
C LYS A 49 0.93 -2.06 -12.00
N LEU A 50 -0.19 -2.06 -11.30
CA LEU A 50 -1.30 -2.99 -11.51
C LEU A 50 -2.28 -2.50 -12.58
N ASN A 51 -2.60 -1.21 -12.59
CA ASN A 51 -3.68 -0.71 -13.43
C ASN A 51 -3.29 -0.73 -14.91
N ASN A 52 -4.16 -1.32 -15.73
CA ASN A 52 -4.09 -1.33 -17.18
C ASN A 52 -5.51 -1.35 -17.77
N ASP A 53 -5.65 -1.59 -19.07
CA ASP A 53 -6.94 -1.57 -19.77
C ASP A 53 -7.92 -2.66 -19.30
N TYR A 54 -7.42 -3.73 -18.67
CA TYR A 54 -8.19 -4.91 -18.28
C TYR A 54 -8.33 -5.11 -16.76
N VAL A 55 -7.39 -4.56 -15.98
CA VAL A 55 -7.33 -4.75 -14.52
C VAL A 55 -7.19 -3.39 -13.84
N LYS A 56 -7.99 -3.16 -12.80
CA LYS A 56 -7.90 -1.99 -11.93
C LYS A 56 -7.90 -2.43 -10.48
N LEU A 57 -7.03 -1.82 -9.68
CA LEU A 57 -7.05 -1.93 -8.23
C LEU A 57 -8.37 -1.37 -7.71
N SER A 58 -9.10 -2.16 -6.93
CA SER A 58 -10.39 -1.73 -6.38
C SER A 58 -10.25 -1.02 -5.05
N ALA A 59 -9.41 -1.54 -4.15
CA ALA A 59 -9.19 -0.99 -2.82
C ALA A 59 -7.91 -1.59 -2.21
N VAL A 60 -7.36 -0.91 -1.20
CA VAL A 60 -6.32 -1.42 -0.31
C VAL A 60 -6.77 -1.25 1.13
N THR A 61 -6.67 -2.30 1.92
CA THR A 61 -6.94 -2.27 3.36
C THR A 61 -5.67 -2.54 4.14
N VAL A 62 -5.32 -1.65 5.07
CA VAL A 62 -4.20 -1.78 6.01
C VAL A 62 -4.76 -2.04 7.40
N TRP A 63 -4.23 -3.06 8.06
CA TRP A 63 -4.60 -3.44 9.42
C TRP A 63 -3.47 -3.09 10.37
N GLU A 64 -3.74 -2.28 11.38
CA GLU A 64 -2.80 -1.96 12.46
C GLU A 64 -2.93 -2.94 13.63
N ALA A 65 -4.16 -3.40 13.88
CA ALA A 65 -4.49 -4.42 14.86
C ALA A 65 -5.64 -5.29 14.35
N GLU A 66 -5.95 -6.37 15.05
CA GLU A 66 -7.01 -7.32 14.66
C GLU A 66 -8.39 -6.68 14.47
N THR A 67 -8.68 -5.58 15.17
CA THR A 67 -9.97 -4.88 15.12
C THR A 67 -9.87 -3.46 14.54
N ALA A 68 -8.70 -3.05 14.04
CA ALA A 68 -8.45 -1.70 13.57
C ALA A 68 -7.78 -1.71 12.20
N SER A 69 -8.48 -1.16 11.21
CA SER A 69 -8.02 -1.09 9.83
C SER A 69 -8.48 0.17 9.13
N ALA A 70 -7.73 0.60 8.12
CA ALA A 70 -8.12 1.65 7.20
C ALA A 70 -8.17 1.12 5.77
N THR A 71 -9.21 1.49 5.01
CA THR A 71 -9.37 1.13 3.61
C THR A 71 -9.35 2.38 2.73
N TYR A 72 -8.54 2.36 1.67
CA TYR A 72 -8.52 3.39 0.63
C TYR A 72 -8.95 2.80 -0.71
N PHE A 73 -9.73 3.57 -1.49
CA PHE A 73 -10.24 3.22 -2.81
C PHE A 73 -10.47 4.50 -3.64
N GLU A 74 -10.37 4.41 -4.96
CA GLU A 74 -10.57 5.51 -5.92
C GLU A 74 -11.07 5.01 -7.29
#